data_AF-A0A942D4G5-F1
#
_entry.id   AF-A0A942D4G5-F1
#
_cell.length_a   1.000
_cell.length_b   1.000
_cell.length_c   1.000
_cell.angle_alpha   90.00
_cell.angle_beta   90.00
_cell.angle_gamma   90.00
#
_symmetry.space_group_name_H-M   'P 1'
#
loop_
_entity.id
_entity.type
_entity.pdbx_description
1 polymer ?
#
loop_
_entity_poly.entity_id
_entity_poly.type
_entity_poly.pdbx_seq_one_letter_code
_entity_poly.pdbx_strand_id
1 'polypeptide(L)'
;MAVPGGADTLASFAEAHRLGHSAHADLPAQGATLTRSTGHVEGAATGILPGGAEGTLAHFVYTYTYTDADDHTHTETRRLTLVVTEIPVSIGFVPYLGFSRGSSHFVATASGTKMRRIDLSGSPELKHAACFIYAGTNERWQAQLFSPALLDWLARSEDDFGFELANGVLVAGRSSYLNKESELTALCEDASHLAAAIGEEAQETVDTGGAEANAAKDTSAGDPRMEKALATAGVAAPQNLGGAAKEYRGYVARSPQTLFRAVWTAALLTLVLNVPGAAIPIVLAVQGAYALLAIIEGVVFLVCFYFLYRSNVKGNGRKYAEEAFFRGYASSRGLTLEEPLRFAATHADAKLPFKPDRVMTGPLPGGGEGSLVLTGDGSKRSDRIAVVGGPAGPVAESELQAEAPGLSTKDLDTYLGQLAGEVREAQQAAGGAAAQAAAAGS
;
A
#
# COMPACT_ATOMS: atom_id res chain seq x y z
N MET A 1 9.27 -0.50 34.58
CA MET A 1 10.66 -0.01 34.62
C MET A 1 10.97 0.57 33.24
N ALA A 2 11.15 1.89 33.14
CA ALA A 2 11.69 2.50 31.93
C ALA A 2 13.17 2.09 31.83
N VAL A 3 13.61 1.58 30.67
CA VAL A 3 15.02 1.28 30.43
C VAL A 3 15.70 2.63 30.14
N PRO A 4 16.54 3.19 31.04
CA PRO A 4 16.95 4.60 30.98
C PRO A 4 18.03 4.93 29.92
N GLY A 5 18.22 4.15 28.86
CA GLY A 5 19.42 4.28 27.99
C GLY A 5 19.17 4.66 26.52
N GLY A 6 17.94 4.56 26.01
CA GLY A 6 17.68 4.65 24.57
C GLY A 6 17.68 6.08 24.01
N ALA A 7 17.04 7.02 24.70
CA ALA A 7 16.85 8.39 24.21
C ALA A 7 18.19 9.17 24.15
N ASP A 8 19.04 9.00 25.16
CA ASP A 8 20.34 9.68 25.23
C ASP A 8 21.29 9.25 24.09
N THR A 9 21.14 8.01 23.61
CA THR A 9 21.96 7.49 22.51
C THR A 9 21.59 8.15 21.17
N LEU A 10 20.29 8.24 20.83
CA LEU A 10 19.85 8.87 19.59
C LEU A 10 20.14 10.37 19.55
N ALA A 11 20.01 11.06 20.69
CA ALA A 11 20.37 12.47 20.80
C ALA A 11 21.87 12.69 20.52
N SER A 12 22.73 11.87 21.13
CA SER A 12 24.18 11.93 20.92
C SER A 12 24.56 11.60 19.47
N PHE A 13 23.91 10.59 18.88
CA PHE A 13 24.09 10.23 17.48
C PHE A 13 23.68 11.37 16.53
N ALA A 14 22.52 11.99 16.79
CA ALA A 14 22.04 13.11 16.00
C ALA A 14 23.00 14.30 16.05
N GLU A 15 23.56 14.62 17.22
CA GLU A 15 24.57 15.67 17.37
C GLU A 15 25.84 15.35 16.57
N ALA A 16 26.38 14.13 16.70
CA ALA A 16 27.59 13.68 16.00
C ALA A 16 27.47 13.77 14.47
N HIS A 17 26.28 13.47 13.93
CA HIS A 17 25.99 13.47 12.49
C HIS A 17 25.25 14.72 11.99
N ARG A 18 25.05 15.73 12.83
CA ARG A 18 24.33 16.99 12.49
C ARG A 18 22.89 16.76 11.99
N LEU A 19 22.21 15.80 12.58
CA LEU A 19 20.81 15.48 12.29
C LEU A 19 19.88 16.27 13.22
N GLY A 20 18.64 16.48 12.78
CA GLY A 20 17.59 17.00 13.64
C GLY A 20 17.13 15.94 14.63
N HIS A 21 17.29 16.17 15.93
CA HIS A 21 16.78 15.27 16.96
C HIS A 21 15.37 15.66 17.40
N SER A 22 14.51 14.66 17.63
CA SER A 22 13.18 14.83 18.21
C SER A 22 12.82 13.66 19.14
N ALA A 23 12.07 13.95 20.21
CA ALA A 23 11.54 12.90 21.09
C ALA A 23 10.39 12.11 20.44
N HIS A 24 9.73 12.71 19.46
CA HIS A 24 8.62 12.15 18.69
C HIS A 24 8.79 12.53 17.22
N ALA A 25 8.45 11.61 16.33
CA ALA A 25 8.40 11.87 14.90
C ALA A 25 7.15 11.22 14.30
N ASP A 26 6.52 11.94 13.37
CA ASP A 26 5.46 11.39 12.53
C ASP A 26 6.11 10.65 11.37
N LEU A 27 6.12 9.32 11.44
CA LEU A 27 6.60 8.47 10.35
C LEU A 27 5.48 8.24 9.32
N PRO A 28 5.80 8.09 8.02
CA PRO A 28 4.81 7.74 7.02
C PRO A 28 4.07 6.46 7.40
N ALA A 29 2.74 6.48 7.42
CA ALA A 29 1.91 5.32 7.79
C ALA A 29 1.82 4.29 6.65
N GLN A 30 2.97 3.77 6.20
CA GLN A 30 3.11 2.81 5.12
C GLN A 30 3.67 1.48 5.62
N GLY A 31 3.13 0.38 5.11
CA GLY A 31 3.57 -0.97 5.47
C GLY A 31 3.01 -1.51 6.80
N ALA A 32 3.08 -2.81 6.98
CA ALA A 32 2.66 -3.57 8.14
C ALA A 32 3.42 -3.18 9.43
N THR A 33 4.65 -2.70 9.32
CA THR A 33 5.45 -2.28 10.48
C THR A 33 4.97 -0.94 11.04
N LEU A 34 4.84 0.10 10.20
CA LEU A 34 4.49 1.46 10.67
C LEU A 34 2.98 1.67 10.89
N THR A 35 2.13 0.84 10.29
CA THR A 35 0.66 0.91 10.48
C THR A 35 0.13 0.14 11.70
N ARG A 36 1.01 -0.34 12.59
CA ARG A 36 0.58 -1.01 13.83
C ARG A 36 -0.18 -0.03 14.71
N SER A 37 -1.38 -0.40 15.14
CA SER A 37 -2.28 0.49 15.89
C SER A 37 -1.73 1.00 17.23
N THR A 38 -0.76 0.29 17.81
CA THR A 38 -0.09 0.65 19.08
C THR A 38 1.32 1.23 18.86
N GLY A 39 1.74 1.35 17.59
CA GLY A 39 3.06 1.80 17.19
C GLY A 39 3.27 3.28 17.49
N HIS A 40 4.42 3.63 18.07
CA HIS A 40 4.85 5.01 18.24
C HIS A 40 6.38 5.13 18.32
N VAL A 41 6.87 6.36 18.10
CA VAL A 41 8.28 6.71 18.15
C VAL A 41 8.66 7.23 19.54
N GLU A 42 9.73 6.66 20.13
CA GLU A 42 10.32 7.07 21.41
C GLU A 42 11.61 7.91 21.26
N GLY A 43 11.96 8.27 20.02
CA GLY A 43 13.07 9.15 19.68
C GLY A 43 13.45 9.02 18.21
N ALA A 44 13.89 10.10 17.59
CA ALA A 44 14.24 10.13 16.18
C ALA A 44 15.38 11.12 15.86
N ALA A 45 16.15 10.78 14.83
CA ALA A 45 17.17 11.61 14.21
C ALA A 45 16.90 11.69 12.69
N THR A 46 16.66 12.89 12.17
CA THR A 46 16.22 13.12 10.78
C THR A 46 17.22 13.98 10.02
N GLY A 47 17.50 13.63 8.77
CA GLY A 47 18.39 14.37 7.88
C GLY A 47 19.06 13.45 6.86
N ILE A 48 20.24 13.84 6.39
CA ILE A 48 21.09 12.98 5.55
C ILE A 48 21.83 11.99 6.47
N LEU A 49 21.37 10.75 6.50
CA LEU A 49 21.90 9.70 7.37
C LEU A 49 23.27 9.20 6.88
N PRO A 50 24.08 8.53 7.73
CA PRO A 50 25.24 7.79 7.26
C PRO A 50 24.86 6.84 6.11
N GLY A 51 25.68 6.82 5.06
CA GLY A 51 25.34 6.18 3.77
C GLY A 51 24.70 7.10 2.74
N GLY A 52 24.26 8.31 3.14
CA GLY A 52 23.86 9.39 2.23
C GLY A 52 22.38 9.49 1.91
N ALA A 53 21.54 8.55 2.37
CA ALA A 53 20.09 8.64 2.18
C ALA A 53 19.48 9.71 3.09
N GLU A 54 18.56 10.50 2.54
CA GLU A 54 17.68 11.34 3.35
C GLU A 54 16.63 10.47 4.04
N GLY A 55 16.46 10.64 5.35
CA GLY A 55 15.52 9.82 6.10
C GLY A 55 15.49 10.11 7.58
N THR A 56 14.86 9.19 8.31
CA THR A 56 14.72 9.25 9.77
C THR A 56 15.16 7.93 10.41
N LEU A 57 16.16 7.99 11.27
CA LEU A 57 16.52 6.92 12.21
C LEU A 57 15.66 7.06 13.47
N ALA A 58 14.94 6.02 13.89
CA ALA A 58 14.00 6.07 15.00
C ALA A 58 14.03 4.85 15.90
N HIS A 59 13.75 5.07 17.18
CA HIS A 59 13.34 4.04 18.13
C HIS A 59 11.83 3.90 18.09
N PHE A 60 11.36 2.75 17.62
CA PHE A 60 9.94 2.45 17.43
C PHE A 60 9.50 1.31 18.36
N VAL A 61 8.38 1.51 19.03
CA VAL A 61 7.80 0.50 19.92
C VAL A 61 6.37 0.22 19.48
N TYR A 62 5.99 -1.05 19.49
CA TYR A 62 4.59 -1.44 19.35
C TYR A 62 4.30 -2.65 20.25
N THR A 63 3.04 -2.78 20.64
CA THR A 63 2.53 -3.91 21.43
C THR A 63 1.51 -4.66 20.61
N TYR A 64 1.66 -5.98 20.51
CA TYR A 64 0.68 -6.83 19.86
C TYR A 64 0.20 -7.91 20.81
N THR A 65 -1.03 -8.34 20.58
CA THR A 65 -1.68 -9.41 21.32
C THR A 65 -1.94 -10.55 20.35
N TYR A 66 -1.59 -11.77 20.74
CA TYR A 66 -1.88 -12.97 19.97
C TYR A 66 -2.44 -14.06 20.89
N THR A 67 -3.29 -14.90 20.34
CA THR A 67 -3.84 -16.06 21.05
C THR A 67 -3.14 -17.31 20.52
N ASP A 68 -2.58 -18.11 21.41
CA ASP A 68 -1.94 -19.37 21.04
C ASP A 68 -2.97 -20.48 20.75
N ALA A 69 -2.49 -21.69 20.44
CA ALA A 69 -3.35 -22.83 20.15
C ALA A 69 -4.15 -23.32 21.38
N ASP A 70 -3.74 -22.93 22.59
CA ASP A 70 -4.37 -23.30 23.86
C ASP A 70 -5.34 -22.21 24.36
N ASP A 71 -5.70 -21.26 23.50
CA ASP A 71 -6.58 -20.11 23.78
C ASP A 71 -6.03 -19.13 24.84
N HIS A 72 -4.72 -19.17 25.10
CA HIS A 72 -4.08 -18.18 25.97
C HIS A 72 -3.72 -16.93 25.18
N THR A 73 -4.15 -15.78 25.71
CA THR A 73 -3.84 -14.48 25.13
C THR A 73 -2.52 -13.96 25.68
N HIS A 74 -1.54 -13.80 24.79
CA HIS A 74 -0.22 -13.26 25.08
C HIS A 74 -0.13 -11.81 24.59
N THR A 75 0.49 -10.94 25.37
CA THR A 75 0.78 -9.56 24.97
C THR A 75 2.28 -9.35 24.98
N GLU A 76 2.81 -8.94 23.84
CA GLU A 76 4.25 -8.76 23.65
C GLU A 76 4.55 -7.34 23.15
N THR A 77 5.53 -6.70 23.77
CA THR A 77 6.02 -5.38 23.38
C THR A 77 7.34 -5.53 22.63
N ARG A 78 7.35 -5.09 21.38
CA ARG A 78 8.52 -5.09 20.51
C ARG A 78 9.14 -3.70 20.47
N ARG A 79 10.46 -3.66 20.53
CA ARG A 79 11.27 -2.45 20.41
C ARG A 79 12.19 -2.63 19.22
N LEU A 80 12.16 -1.71 18.28
CA LEU A 80 12.92 -1.75 17.05
C LEU A 80 13.73 -0.46 16.91
N THR A 81 14.95 -0.57 16.40
CA THR A 81 15.63 0.57 15.76
C THR A 81 15.36 0.49 14.27
N LEU A 82 14.78 1.55 13.72
CA LEU A 82 14.32 1.65 12.34
C LEU A 82 15.03 2.79 11.61
N VAL A 83 15.27 2.62 10.32
CA VAL A 83 15.55 3.69 9.37
C VAL A 83 14.41 3.75 8.39
N VAL A 84 13.82 4.94 8.22
CA VAL A 84 12.74 5.20 7.28
C VAL A 84 13.22 6.19 6.22
N THR A 85 13.11 5.82 4.95
CA THR A 85 13.48 6.65 3.80
C THR A 85 12.49 6.47 2.66
N GLU A 86 12.42 7.42 1.75
CA GLU A 86 11.50 7.40 0.61
C GLU A 86 12.23 7.05 -0.69
N ILE A 87 11.62 6.18 -1.49
CA ILE A 87 12.05 5.74 -2.81
C ILE A 87 10.83 5.84 -3.77
N PRO A 88 10.31 7.04 -4.05
CA PRO A 88 9.07 7.19 -4.83
C PRO A 88 9.13 6.52 -6.22
N VAL A 89 10.30 6.52 -6.85
CA VAL A 89 10.58 5.87 -8.14
C VAL A 89 10.23 4.37 -8.15
N SER A 90 10.24 3.71 -6.98
CA SER A 90 9.96 2.27 -6.87
C SER A 90 8.47 1.91 -6.94
N ILE A 91 7.56 2.87 -6.76
CA ILE A 91 6.11 2.63 -6.61
C ILE A 91 5.56 1.81 -7.78
N GLY A 92 5.94 2.15 -9.00
CA GLY A 92 5.45 1.51 -10.22
C GLY A 92 6.03 0.11 -10.48
N PHE A 93 7.17 -0.24 -9.87
CA PHE A 93 7.89 -1.48 -10.13
C PHE A 93 7.70 -2.52 -9.02
N VAL A 94 7.78 -2.07 -7.76
CA VAL A 94 7.66 -2.91 -6.57
C VAL A 94 6.84 -2.19 -5.50
N PRO A 95 5.50 -2.21 -5.61
CA PRO A 95 4.63 -1.56 -4.63
C PRO A 95 4.79 -2.10 -3.21
N TYR A 96 5.29 -3.33 -3.10
CA TYR A 96 5.57 -3.97 -1.83
C TYR A 96 6.74 -4.96 -1.94
N LEU A 97 7.68 -4.87 -1.01
CA LEU A 97 8.76 -5.84 -0.80
C LEU A 97 9.01 -6.01 0.69
N GLY A 98 8.95 -7.23 1.21
CA GLY A 98 9.26 -7.53 2.60
C GLY A 98 10.37 -8.57 2.70
N PHE A 99 11.28 -8.37 3.65
CA PHE A 99 12.35 -9.31 3.96
C PHE A 99 12.55 -9.39 5.48
N SER A 100 12.70 -10.61 5.99
CA SER A 100 13.00 -10.86 7.39
C SER A 100 13.93 -12.05 7.51
N ARG A 101 15.03 -11.90 8.25
CA ARG A 101 15.85 -13.02 8.68
C ARG A 101 15.23 -13.74 9.90
N GLY A 102 15.80 -14.88 10.27
CA GLY A 102 15.22 -15.80 11.24
C GLY A 102 14.96 -15.21 12.64
N SER A 103 15.77 -14.24 13.08
CA SER A 103 15.58 -13.53 14.36
C SER A 103 15.01 -12.11 14.21
N SER A 104 14.64 -11.72 12.99
CA SER A 104 14.02 -10.43 12.75
C SER A 104 12.56 -10.44 13.23
N HIS A 105 12.16 -9.37 13.92
CA HIS A 105 10.78 -9.13 14.34
C HIS A 105 9.95 -8.44 13.23
N PHE A 106 10.56 -8.15 12.07
CA PHE A 106 9.86 -7.61 10.92
C PHE A 106 8.88 -8.63 10.35
N VAL A 107 7.72 -8.11 9.92
CA VAL A 107 6.75 -8.94 9.20
C VAL A 107 7.00 -8.72 7.72
N ALA A 108 7.56 -9.73 7.05
CA ALA A 108 7.81 -9.67 5.62
C ALA A 108 6.51 -9.65 4.76
N THR A 109 5.33 -9.69 5.39
CA THR A 109 4.02 -9.75 4.73
C THR A 109 3.09 -8.62 5.19
N ALA A 110 2.34 -8.02 4.25
CA ALA A 110 1.29 -7.07 4.53
C ALA A 110 -0.11 -7.67 4.34
N SER A 111 -0.98 -7.43 5.32
CA SER A 111 -2.39 -7.80 5.24
C SER A 111 -3.08 -7.07 4.09
N GLY A 112 -3.94 -7.77 3.34
CA GLY A 112 -4.68 -7.21 2.21
C GLY A 112 -3.86 -7.07 0.91
N THR A 113 -2.55 -7.24 0.95
CA THR A 113 -1.69 -7.21 -0.24
C THR A 113 -1.52 -8.62 -0.80
N LYS A 114 -1.74 -8.81 -2.10
CA LYS A 114 -1.39 -10.07 -2.76
C LYS A 114 0.12 -10.14 -2.93
N MET A 115 0.74 -11.09 -2.24
CA MET A 115 2.18 -11.29 -2.26
C MET A 115 2.52 -12.69 -2.75
N ARG A 116 3.73 -12.83 -3.30
CA ARG A 116 4.35 -14.12 -3.56
C ARG A 116 5.69 -14.20 -2.85
N ARG A 117 6.03 -15.40 -2.38
CA ARG A 117 7.33 -15.67 -1.78
C ARG A 117 8.40 -15.72 -2.87
N ILE A 118 9.54 -15.11 -2.60
CA ILE A 118 10.74 -15.22 -3.44
C ILE A 118 11.51 -16.46 -3.00
N ASP A 119 11.91 -17.28 -3.97
CA ASP A 119 12.79 -18.40 -3.70
C ASP A 119 14.24 -17.91 -3.55
N LEU A 120 14.79 -18.07 -2.34
CA LEU A 120 16.17 -17.72 -2.00
C LEU A 120 17.05 -18.98 -1.86
N SER A 121 16.58 -20.14 -2.34
CA SER A 121 17.29 -21.42 -2.22
C SER A 121 18.68 -21.43 -2.86
N GLY A 122 18.95 -20.51 -3.79
CA GLY A 122 20.28 -20.28 -4.38
C GLY A 122 21.34 -19.72 -3.42
N SER A 123 20.95 -19.28 -2.22
CA SER A 123 21.85 -18.68 -1.23
C SER A 123 21.72 -19.44 0.12
N PRO A 124 22.61 -20.40 0.42
CA PRO A 124 22.55 -21.21 1.64
C PRO A 124 22.49 -20.40 2.94
N GLU A 125 23.11 -19.22 2.96
CA GLU A 125 23.14 -18.25 4.05
C GLU A 125 21.76 -17.65 4.32
N LEU A 126 20.90 -17.59 3.31
CA LEU A 126 19.53 -17.05 3.38
C LEU A 126 18.46 -18.13 3.55
N LYS A 127 18.83 -19.39 3.84
CA LYS A 127 17.88 -20.52 3.95
C LYS A 127 16.76 -20.31 4.99
N HIS A 128 17.00 -19.47 6.00
CA HIS A 128 16.04 -19.12 7.05
C HIS A 128 15.38 -17.76 6.85
N ALA A 129 15.75 -17.04 5.80
CA ALA A 129 15.12 -15.78 5.47
C ALA A 129 13.75 -16.02 4.82
N ALA A 130 12.84 -15.08 5.06
CA ALA A 130 11.58 -14.98 4.36
C ALA A 130 11.60 -13.69 3.54
N CYS A 131 11.33 -13.81 2.24
CA CYS A 131 11.21 -12.67 1.35
C CYS A 131 9.92 -12.78 0.55
N PHE A 132 9.14 -11.72 0.52
CA PHE A 132 7.88 -11.63 -0.21
C PHE A 132 7.85 -10.35 -1.02
N ILE A 133 7.29 -10.46 -2.21
CA ILE A 133 7.13 -9.34 -3.12
C ILE A 133 5.68 -9.25 -3.59
N TYR A 134 5.25 -8.04 -3.97
CA TYR A 134 3.95 -7.85 -4.59
C TYR A 134 3.77 -8.82 -5.77
N ALA A 135 2.66 -9.56 -5.79
CA ALA A 135 2.44 -10.64 -6.74
C ALA A 135 2.40 -10.18 -8.19
N GLY A 136 2.03 -8.91 -8.43
CA GLY A 136 2.02 -8.31 -9.76
C GLY A 136 3.38 -7.78 -10.24
N THR A 137 4.44 -7.87 -9.44
CA THR A 137 5.79 -7.41 -9.82
C THR A 137 6.34 -8.25 -10.96
N ASN A 138 6.89 -7.56 -11.98
CA ASN A 138 7.51 -8.18 -13.14
C ASN A 138 8.68 -9.10 -12.72
N GLU A 139 8.67 -10.34 -13.18
CA GLU A 139 9.67 -11.36 -12.80
C GLU A 139 11.09 -11.02 -13.30
N ARG A 140 11.20 -10.37 -14.46
CA ARG A 140 12.50 -9.93 -15.01
C ARG A 140 13.09 -8.83 -14.15
N TRP A 141 12.30 -7.79 -13.87
CA TRP A 141 12.72 -6.69 -13.00
C TRP A 141 13.10 -7.20 -11.60
N GLN A 142 12.30 -8.11 -11.03
CA GLN A 142 12.65 -8.76 -9.77
C GLN A 142 14.00 -9.50 -9.85
N ALA A 143 14.25 -10.26 -10.92
CA ALA A 143 15.51 -10.99 -11.07
C ALA A 143 16.72 -10.06 -11.18
N GLN A 144 16.54 -8.86 -11.74
CA GLN A 144 17.57 -7.82 -11.80
C GLN A 144 17.83 -7.21 -10.42
N LEU A 145 16.75 -6.83 -9.70
CA LEU A 145 16.87 -6.33 -8.32
C LEU A 145 17.59 -7.35 -7.42
N PHE A 146 17.16 -8.61 -7.45
CA PHE A 146 17.79 -9.72 -6.71
C PHE A 146 19.03 -10.28 -7.43
N SER A 147 19.89 -9.38 -7.88
CA SER A 147 21.19 -9.73 -8.44
C SER A 147 22.05 -10.51 -7.42
N PRO A 148 23.05 -11.28 -7.89
CA PRO A 148 23.99 -11.95 -6.99
C PRO A 148 24.66 -11.01 -5.97
N ALA A 149 24.88 -9.74 -6.33
CA ALA A 149 25.47 -8.75 -5.43
C ALA A 149 24.54 -8.39 -4.26
N LEU A 150 23.24 -8.15 -4.55
CA LEU A 150 22.27 -7.86 -3.48
C LEU A 150 22.05 -9.09 -2.58
N LEU A 151 22.00 -10.29 -3.16
CA LEU A 151 21.84 -11.53 -2.39
C LEU A 151 23.05 -11.80 -1.47
N ASP A 152 24.28 -11.59 -1.96
CA ASP A 152 25.50 -11.69 -1.15
C ASP A 152 25.54 -10.64 -0.03
N TRP A 153 25.11 -9.41 -0.32
CA TRP A 153 24.98 -8.38 0.72
C TRP A 153 23.94 -8.75 1.78
N LEU A 154 22.74 -9.20 1.38
CA LEU A 154 21.71 -9.69 2.31
C LEU A 154 22.20 -10.88 3.14
N ALA A 155 23.01 -11.77 2.56
CA ALA A 155 23.58 -12.91 3.26
C ALA A 155 24.54 -12.47 4.39
N ARG A 156 25.28 -11.37 4.18
CA ARG A 156 26.17 -10.77 5.19
C ARG A 156 25.48 -9.85 6.18
N SER A 157 24.23 -9.45 5.92
CA SER A 157 23.47 -8.64 6.86
C SER A 157 23.31 -9.38 8.19
N GLU A 158 23.09 -8.61 9.24
CA GLU A 158 22.95 -9.14 10.58
C GLU A 158 21.69 -9.98 10.75
N ASP A 159 21.71 -10.95 11.68
CA ASP A 159 20.68 -12.00 11.74
C ASP A 159 19.27 -11.50 12.10
N ASP A 160 19.17 -10.39 12.83
CA ASP A 160 17.90 -9.75 13.18
C ASP A 160 17.53 -8.57 12.26
N PHE A 161 18.30 -8.36 11.19
CA PHE A 161 17.98 -7.39 10.15
C PHE A 161 16.71 -7.80 9.38
N GLY A 162 15.87 -6.80 9.10
CA GLY A 162 14.69 -6.92 8.27
C GLY A 162 14.36 -5.60 7.59
N PHE A 163 13.58 -5.66 6.53
CA PHE A 163 13.08 -4.47 5.87
C PHE A 163 11.72 -4.68 5.22
N GLU A 164 11.04 -3.57 4.98
CA GLU A 164 9.76 -3.47 4.32
C GLU A 164 9.75 -2.22 3.44
N LEU A 165 9.57 -2.40 2.14
CA LEU A 165 9.22 -1.34 1.20
C LEU A 165 7.72 -1.41 0.95
N ALA A 166 7.02 -0.30 1.16
CA ALA A 166 5.60 -0.18 0.88
C ALA A 166 5.31 1.19 0.25
N ASN A 167 4.76 1.19 -0.97
CA ASN A 167 4.31 2.39 -1.66
C ASN A 167 5.37 3.51 -1.73
N GLY A 168 6.62 3.13 -1.99
CA GLY A 168 7.74 4.07 -2.06
C GLY A 168 8.31 4.50 -0.72
N VAL A 169 7.89 3.91 0.41
CA VAL A 169 8.52 4.11 1.72
C VAL A 169 9.26 2.85 2.12
N LEU A 170 10.58 2.95 2.31
CA LEU A 170 11.43 1.89 2.81
C LEU A 170 11.63 2.04 4.31
N VAL A 171 11.39 0.95 5.04
CA VAL A 171 11.67 0.79 6.46
C VAL A 171 12.65 -0.36 6.61
N ALA A 172 13.86 -0.09 7.07
CA ALA A 172 14.85 -1.11 7.42
C ALA A 172 15.13 -1.07 8.93
N GLY A 173 15.47 -2.19 9.57
CA GLY A 173 15.66 -2.15 11.02
C GLY A 173 16.18 -3.42 11.67
N ARG A 174 16.32 -3.33 12.99
CA ARG A 174 16.82 -4.37 13.90
C ARG A 174 15.80 -4.66 15.00
N SER A 175 15.84 -5.87 15.56
CA SER A 175 14.84 -6.40 16.52
C SER A 175 14.94 -5.84 17.94
N SER A 176 15.79 -4.84 18.17
CA SER A 176 16.05 -4.24 19.47
C SER A 176 16.47 -2.78 19.33
N TYR A 177 16.52 -2.05 20.45
CA TYR A 177 17.13 -0.72 20.49
C TYR A 177 18.65 -0.85 20.48
N LEU A 178 19.25 -0.39 19.40
CA LEU A 178 20.70 -0.24 19.27
C LEU A 178 21.17 0.90 20.17
N ASN A 179 22.20 0.65 20.96
CA ASN A 179 22.72 1.60 21.95
C ASN A 179 24.17 2.02 21.70
N LYS A 180 24.74 1.64 20.56
CA LYS A 180 26.07 2.04 20.13
C LYS A 180 26.00 2.82 18.83
N GLU A 181 26.76 3.90 18.77
CA GLU A 181 26.89 4.75 17.57
C GLU A 181 27.27 3.92 16.33
N SER A 182 28.23 3.01 16.44
CA SER A 182 28.66 2.16 15.32
C SER A 182 27.54 1.26 14.77
N GLU A 183 26.64 0.78 15.63
CA GLU A 183 25.52 -0.06 15.21
C GLU A 183 24.42 0.76 14.53
N LEU A 184 24.17 1.99 15.03
CA LEU A 184 23.25 2.95 14.40
C LEU A 184 23.76 3.38 13.03
N THR A 185 25.06 3.68 12.90
CA THR A 185 25.73 4.00 11.63
C THR A 185 25.61 2.85 10.64
N ALA A 186 25.93 1.62 11.06
CA ALA A 186 25.82 0.45 10.20
C ALA A 186 24.39 0.24 9.69
N LEU A 187 23.37 0.40 10.53
CA LEU A 187 21.97 0.30 10.10
C LEU A 187 21.59 1.39 9.08
N CYS A 188 22.08 2.63 9.26
CA CYS A 188 21.85 3.70 8.30
C CYS A 188 22.52 3.42 6.95
N GLU A 189 23.75 2.90 6.97
CA GLU A 189 24.48 2.48 5.77
C GLU A 189 23.77 1.33 5.05
N ASP A 190 23.29 0.33 5.80
CA ASP A 190 22.53 -0.80 5.26
C ASP A 190 21.22 -0.35 4.60
N ALA A 191 20.48 0.56 5.26
CA ALA A 191 19.26 1.13 4.71
C ALA A 191 19.53 1.97 3.47
N SER A 192 20.60 2.77 3.47
CA SER A 192 21.02 3.58 2.32
C SER A 192 21.43 2.72 1.13
N HIS A 193 22.19 1.64 1.38
CA HIS A 193 22.60 0.69 0.34
C HIS A 193 21.38 0.02 -0.32
N LEU A 194 20.42 -0.44 0.49
CA LEU A 194 19.18 -1.03 -0.01
C LEU A 194 18.34 -0.01 -0.78
N ALA A 195 18.23 1.22 -0.28
CA ALA A 195 17.49 2.29 -0.94
C ALA A 195 18.08 2.64 -2.30
N ALA A 196 19.42 2.75 -2.37
CA ALA A 196 20.14 2.96 -3.61
C ALA A 196 19.93 1.81 -4.59
N ALA A 197 20.08 0.56 -4.17
CA ALA A 197 19.88 -0.61 -5.05
C ALA A 197 18.46 -0.65 -5.66
N ILE A 198 17.42 -0.37 -4.87
CA ILE A 198 16.03 -0.32 -5.35
C ILE A 198 15.82 0.87 -6.28
N GLY A 199 16.33 2.05 -5.89
CA GLY A 199 16.20 3.29 -6.66
C GLY A 199 16.91 3.21 -8.00
N GLU A 200 18.13 2.70 -8.03
CA GLU A 200 18.95 2.52 -9.24
C GLU A 200 18.30 1.54 -10.22
N GLU A 201 17.83 0.38 -9.77
CA GLU A 201 17.16 -0.59 -10.66
C GLU A 201 15.85 -0.02 -11.24
N ALA A 202 15.09 0.75 -10.45
CA ALA A 202 13.90 1.43 -10.92
C ALA A 202 14.25 2.53 -11.94
N GLN A 203 15.26 3.37 -11.65
CA GLN A 203 15.67 4.46 -12.52
C GLN A 203 16.32 3.96 -13.81
N GLU A 204 17.18 2.95 -13.76
CA GLU A 204 17.77 2.33 -14.95
C GLU A 204 16.68 1.83 -15.91
N THR A 205 15.62 1.25 -15.36
CA THR A 205 14.47 0.79 -16.14
C THR A 205 13.73 1.95 -16.82
N VAL A 206 13.65 3.11 -16.17
CA VAL A 206 13.08 4.35 -16.75
C VAL A 206 13.98 4.88 -17.85
N ASP A 207 15.26 5.07 -17.55
CA ASP A 207 16.27 5.67 -18.45
C ASP A 207 16.46 4.85 -19.73
N THR A 208 16.31 3.52 -19.64
CA THR A 208 16.39 2.60 -20.79
C THR A 208 15.06 2.49 -21.57
N GLY A 209 14.01 3.21 -21.17
CA GLY A 209 12.68 3.15 -21.78
C GLY A 209 11.91 1.86 -21.49
N GLY A 210 12.36 1.08 -20.51
CA GLY A 210 11.75 -0.19 -20.08
C GLY A 210 10.61 -0.05 -19.08
N ALA A 211 10.27 1.17 -18.64
CA ALA A 211 9.31 1.44 -17.57
C ALA A 211 7.95 0.76 -17.79
N GLU A 212 7.32 0.94 -18.96
CA GLU A 212 6.01 0.37 -19.25
C GLU A 212 6.02 -1.17 -19.24
N ALA A 213 7.06 -1.79 -19.82
CA ALA A 213 7.16 -3.23 -19.94
C ALA A 213 7.44 -3.92 -18.59
N ASN A 214 8.12 -3.21 -17.68
CA ASN A 214 8.55 -3.73 -16.38
C ASN A 214 7.67 -3.26 -15.21
N ALA A 215 6.70 -2.37 -15.46
CA ALA A 215 5.74 -1.96 -14.46
C ALA A 215 5.05 -3.16 -13.80
N ALA A 216 4.86 -3.07 -12.48
CA ALA A 216 4.01 -3.98 -11.75
C ALA A 216 2.58 -3.89 -12.27
N LYS A 217 1.86 -5.01 -12.24
CA LYS A 217 0.47 -5.09 -12.68
C LYS A 217 -0.47 -5.12 -11.49
N ASP A 218 -1.50 -4.28 -11.50
CA ASP A 218 -2.56 -4.43 -10.51
C ASP A 218 -3.27 -5.78 -10.70
N THR A 219 -3.03 -6.69 -9.75
CA THR A 219 -3.65 -8.03 -9.72
C THR A 219 -5.17 -8.01 -9.53
N SER A 220 -5.76 -6.84 -9.32
CA SER A 220 -7.19 -6.60 -9.20
C SER A 220 -7.79 -5.80 -10.36
N ALA A 221 -6.96 -5.25 -11.26
CA ALA A 221 -7.43 -4.53 -12.43
C ALA A 221 -8.12 -5.46 -13.43
N GLY A 222 -9.17 -4.94 -14.07
CA GLY A 222 -9.84 -5.59 -15.20
C GLY A 222 -10.68 -6.82 -14.85
N ASP A 223 -11.40 -6.83 -13.72
CA ASP A 223 -12.37 -7.91 -13.43
C ASP A 223 -13.44 -7.96 -14.55
N PRO A 224 -13.47 -9.02 -15.39
CA PRO A 224 -14.42 -9.11 -16.51
C PRO A 224 -15.89 -9.06 -16.05
N ARG A 225 -16.15 -9.41 -14.78
CA ARG A 225 -17.48 -9.32 -14.18
C ARG A 225 -17.87 -7.88 -13.90
N MET A 226 -16.92 -7.05 -13.49
CA MET A 226 -17.12 -5.62 -13.32
C MET A 226 -17.44 -4.98 -14.67
N GLU A 227 -16.67 -5.26 -15.71
CA GLU A 227 -16.94 -4.76 -17.07
C GLU A 227 -18.35 -5.11 -17.55
N LYS A 228 -18.73 -6.39 -17.41
CA LYS A 228 -20.07 -6.85 -17.77
C LYS A 228 -21.15 -6.17 -16.93
N ALA A 229 -20.93 -5.98 -15.63
CA ALA A 229 -21.88 -5.33 -14.74
C ALA A 229 -22.08 -3.86 -15.11
N LEU A 230 -20.99 -3.12 -15.39
CA LEU A 230 -21.02 -1.73 -15.81
C LEU A 230 -21.77 -1.56 -17.14
N ALA A 231 -21.47 -2.42 -18.13
CA ALA A 231 -22.15 -2.40 -19.42
C ALA A 231 -23.65 -2.73 -19.31
N THR A 232 -24.03 -3.65 -18.42
CA THR A 232 -25.43 -4.06 -18.25
C THR A 232 -26.25 -3.05 -17.45
N ALA A 233 -25.64 -2.39 -16.46
CA ALA A 233 -26.36 -1.49 -15.56
C ALA A 233 -26.90 -0.25 -16.29
N GLY A 234 -26.23 0.20 -17.35
CA GLY A 234 -26.66 1.36 -18.16
C GLY A 234 -26.84 2.65 -17.34
N VAL A 235 -26.17 2.73 -16.19
CA VAL A 235 -26.27 3.84 -15.25
C VAL A 235 -25.56 5.05 -15.86
N ALA A 236 -26.26 6.18 -15.94
CA ALA A 236 -25.66 7.44 -16.34
C ALA A 236 -24.49 7.80 -15.39
N ALA A 237 -23.48 8.50 -15.89
CA ALA A 237 -22.32 8.91 -15.10
C ALA A 237 -22.76 9.53 -13.76
N PRO A 238 -22.51 8.87 -12.61
CA PRO A 238 -23.05 9.32 -11.35
C PRO A 238 -22.35 10.60 -10.90
N GLN A 239 -23.09 11.50 -10.25
CA GLN A 239 -22.55 12.78 -9.78
C GLN A 239 -21.75 12.66 -8.47
N ASN A 240 -21.96 11.57 -7.71
CA ASN A 240 -21.21 11.28 -6.49
C ASN A 240 -21.17 9.78 -6.20
N LEU A 241 -20.15 9.35 -5.46
CA LEU A 241 -19.91 7.95 -5.10
C LEU A 241 -21.04 7.33 -4.27
N GLY A 242 -21.63 8.09 -3.33
CA GLY A 242 -22.68 7.57 -2.45
C GLY A 242 -23.98 7.21 -3.19
N GLY A 243 -24.39 8.05 -4.13
CA GLY A 243 -25.52 7.82 -5.02
C GLY A 243 -25.28 6.60 -5.91
N ALA A 244 -24.11 6.54 -6.55
CA ALA A 244 -23.70 5.41 -7.36
C ALA A 244 -23.75 4.08 -6.58
N ALA A 245 -23.22 4.07 -5.35
CA ALA A 245 -23.18 2.88 -4.51
C ALA A 245 -24.59 2.34 -4.20
N LYS A 246 -25.59 3.20 -4.06
CA LYS A 246 -26.97 2.77 -3.83
C LYS A 246 -27.55 2.04 -5.04
N GLU A 247 -27.33 2.57 -6.24
CA GLU A 247 -27.82 1.99 -7.50
C GLU A 247 -27.15 0.65 -7.80
N TYR A 248 -25.82 0.59 -7.72
CA TYR A 248 -25.08 -0.64 -7.98
C TYR A 248 -25.30 -1.72 -6.92
N ARG A 249 -25.55 -1.37 -5.64
CA ARG A 249 -26.01 -2.36 -4.64
C ARG A 249 -27.33 -3.00 -5.05
N GLY A 250 -28.27 -2.21 -5.58
CA GLY A 250 -29.54 -2.73 -6.09
C GLY A 250 -29.36 -3.69 -7.28
N TYR A 251 -28.43 -3.36 -8.19
CA TYR A 251 -28.06 -4.24 -9.30
C TYR A 251 -27.41 -5.55 -8.81
N VAL A 252 -26.38 -5.46 -7.96
CA VAL A 252 -25.64 -6.61 -7.44
C VAL A 252 -26.54 -7.53 -6.62
N ALA A 253 -27.48 -6.97 -5.85
CA ALA A 253 -28.48 -7.71 -5.09
C ALA A 253 -29.40 -8.56 -5.99
N ARG A 254 -29.76 -8.07 -7.17
CA ARG A 254 -30.61 -8.80 -8.13
C ARG A 254 -29.83 -9.78 -9.00
N SER A 255 -28.50 -9.77 -8.97
CA SER A 255 -27.68 -10.67 -9.78
C SER A 255 -27.81 -12.12 -9.28
N PRO A 256 -28.26 -13.07 -10.13
CA PRO A 256 -28.34 -14.48 -9.77
C PRO A 256 -27.00 -15.06 -9.32
N GLN A 257 -25.89 -14.54 -9.84
CA GLN A 257 -24.54 -14.97 -9.47
C GLN A 257 -24.19 -14.62 -8.03
N THR A 258 -24.59 -13.43 -7.55
CA THR A 258 -24.37 -13.02 -6.15
C THR A 258 -25.16 -13.92 -5.21
N LEU A 259 -26.41 -14.21 -5.54
CA LEU A 259 -27.27 -15.11 -4.77
C LEU A 259 -26.69 -16.52 -4.72
N PHE A 260 -26.34 -17.10 -5.88
CA PHE A 260 -25.78 -18.44 -5.99
C PHE A 260 -24.48 -18.58 -5.20
N ARG A 261 -23.56 -17.60 -5.30
CA ARG A 261 -22.31 -17.62 -4.51
C ARG A 261 -22.58 -17.56 -3.02
N ALA A 262 -23.48 -16.67 -2.57
CA ALA A 262 -23.81 -16.58 -1.16
C ALA A 262 -24.43 -17.88 -0.64
N VAL A 263 -25.34 -18.52 -1.40
CA VAL A 263 -25.93 -19.83 -1.08
C VAL A 263 -24.84 -20.91 -1.02
N TRP A 264 -23.99 -21.01 -2.03
CA TRP A 264 -22.93 -22.03 -2.10
C TRP A 264 -21.91 -21.89 -0.97
N THR A 265 -21.42 -20.67 -0.73
CA THR A 265 -20.47 -20.42 0.36
C THR A 265 -21.11 -20.62 1.73
N ALA A 266 -22.37 -20.24 1.92
CA ALA A 266 -23.09 -20.52 3.16
C ALA A 266 -23.29 -22.03 3.39
N ALA A 267 -23.59 -22.79 2.33
CA ALA A 267 -23.74 -24.24 2.41
C ALA A 267 -22.42 -24.91 2.80
N LEU A 268 -21.31 -24.52 2.16
CA LEU A 268 -19.96 -25.01 2.52
C LEU A 268 -19.59 -24.65 3.95
N LEU A 269 -19.84 -23.41 4.38
CA LEU A 269 -19.51 -22.96 5.73
C LEU A 269 -20.35 -23.71 6.79
N THR A 270 -21.63 -23.94 6.51
CA THR A 270 -22.52 -24.75 7.38
C THR A 270 -22.04 -26.20 7.45
N LEU A 271 -21.63 -26.79 6.32
CA LEU A 271 -21.06 -28.14 6.27
C LEU A 271 -19.76 -28.23 7.08
N VAL A 272 -18.86 -27.26 6.93
CA VAL A 272 -17.59 -27.22 7.68
C VAL A 272 -17.85 -27.03 9.17
N LEU A 273 -18.81 -26.20 9.58
CA LEU A 273 -19.17 -26.04 11.01
C LEU A 273 -19.75 -27.32 11.61
N ASN A 274 -20.44 -28.13 10.80
CA ASN A 274 -20.98 -29.41 11.23
C ASN A 274 -19.93 -30.52 11.40
N VAL A 275 -18.75 -30.42 10.76
CA VAL A 275 -17.70 -31.47 10.81
C VAL A 275 -16.99 -31.54 12.18
N PRO A 276 -16.51 -30.44 12.79
CA PRO A 276 -15.99 -30.43 14.18
C PRO A 276 -17.11 -30.48 15.22
N GLY A 277 -18.29 -29.94 14.88
CA GLY A 277 -19.46 -29.89 15.76
C GLY A 277 -20.15 -31.23 15.98
N ALA A 278 -19.61 -32.34 15.47
CA ALA A 278 -20.23 -33.67 15.45
C ALA A 278 -20.83 -34.13 16.79
N ALA A 279 -20.38 -33.62 17.95
CA ALA A 279 -21.02 -33.90 19.23
C ALA A 279 -22.51 -33.51 19.27
N ILE A 280 -22.92 -32.35 18.71
CA ILE A 280 -24.32 -31.89 18.76
C ILE A 280 -25.22 -32.66 17.76
N PRO A 281 -24.85 -32.81 16.48
CA PRO A 281 -25.58 -33.66 15.54
C PRO A 281 -25.62 -35.12 15.98
N ILE A 282 -24.55 -35.67 16.56
CA ILE A 282 -24.54 -37.05 17.08
C ILE A 282 -25.49 -37.17 18.27
N VAL A 283 -25.43 -36.27 19.26
CA VAL A 283 -26.33 -36.33 20.43
C VAL A 283 -27.80 -36.16 20.02
N LEU A 284 -28.11 -35.22 19.12
CA LEU A 284 -29.47 -35.00 18.63
C LEU A 284 -29.96 -36.14 17.73
N ALA A 285 -29.09 -36.73 16.89
CA ALA A 285 -29.42 -37.89 16.06
C ALA A 285 -29.65 -39.16 16.91
N VAL A 286 -28.83 -39.38 17.95
CA VAL A 286 -28.99 -40.48 18.92
C VAL A 286 -30.31 -40.36 19.68
N GLN A 287 -30.79 -39.14 19.95
CA GLN A 287 -32.09 -38.87 20.58
C GLN A 287 -33.28 -38.85 19.59
N GLY A 288 -33.06 -39.11 18.29
CA GLY A 288 -34.11 -39.08 17.27
C GLY A 288 -34.64 -37.67 16.95
N ALA A 289 -33.98 -36.62 17.41
CA ALA A 289 -34.39 -35.22 17.27
C ALA A 289 -33.96 -34.60 15.91
N TYR A 290 -34.10 -35.36 14.82
CA TYR A 290 -33.69 -34.92 13.48
C TYR A 290 -34.36 -33.62 13.02
N ALA A 291 -35.61 -33.38 13.43
CA ALA A 291 -36.31 -32.14 13.13
C ALA A 291 -35.64 -30.93 13.80
N LEU A 292 -35.21 -31.05 15.06
CA LEU A 292 -34.54 -29.97 15.77
C LEU A 292 -33.17 -29.68 15.17
N LEU A 293 -32.42 -30.73 14.81
CA LEU A 293 -31.14 -30.59 14.12
C LEU A 293 -31.31 -29.85 12.78
N ALA A 294 -32.27 -30.26 11.95
CA ALA A 294 -32.55 -29.61 10.67
C ALA A 294 -32.95 -28.13 10.84
N ILE A 295 -33.69 -27.79 11.91
CA ILE A 295 -34.03 -26.40 12.24
C ILE A 295 -32.77 -25.59 12.58
N ILE A 296 -31.90 -26.13 13.44
CA ILE A 296 -30.66 -25.46 13.84
C ILE A 296 -29.76 -25.23 12.61
N GLU A 297 -29.56 -26.26 11.79
CA GLU A 297 -28.78 -26.17 10.55
C GLU A 297 -29.37 -25.16 9.57
N GLY A 298 -30.70 -25.16 9.41
CA GLY A 298 -31.41 -24.18 8.59
C GLY A 298 -31.19 -22.74 9.08
N VAL A 299 -31.22 -22.51 10.40
CA VAL A 299 -30.97 -21.20 11.01
C VAL A 299 -29.52 -20.77 10.80
N VAL A 300 -28.54 -21.64 11.06
CA VAL A 300 -27.11 -21.34 10.84
C VAL A 300 -26.87 -20.99 9.38
N PHE A 301 -27.38 -21.79 8.45
CA PHE A 301 -27.28 -21.53 7.02
C PHE A 301 -27.86 -20.16 6.65
N LEU A 302 -29.06 -19.82 7.12
CA LEU A 302 -29.70 -18.53 6.82
C LEU A 302 -28.90 -17.34 7.35
N VAL A 303 -28.32 -17.46 8.56
CA VAL A 303 -27.47 -16.43 9.15
C VAL A 303 -26.20 -16.25 8.32
N CYS A 304 -25.48 -17.34 8.01
CA CYS A 304 -24.29 -17.31 7.17
C CYS A 304 -24.59 -16.71 5.80
N PHE A 305 -25.67 -17.16 5.15
CA PHE A 305 -26.15 -16.65 3.88
C PHE A 305 -26.41 -15.13 3.94
N TYR A 306 -27.14 -14.65 4.94
CA TYR A 306 -27.46 -13.23 5.08
C TYR A 306 -26.20 -12.36 5.17
N PHE A 307 -25.23 -12.73 6.02
CA PHE A 307 -24.00 -11.97 6.18
C PHE A 307 -23.10 -12.02 4.93
N LEU A 308 -22.95 -13.20 4.32
CA LEU A 308 -22.18 -13.35 3.08
C LEU A 308 -22.81 -12.57 1.93
N TYR A 309 -24.13 -12.68 1.76
CA TYR A 309 -24.88 -11.93 0.76
C TYR A 309 -24.76 -10.42 0.97
N ARG A 310 -25.02 -9.93 2.18
CA ARG A 310 -24.92 -8.51 2.52
C ARG A 310 -23.51 -7.97 2.32
N SER A 311 -22.48 -8.73 2.72
CA SER A 311 -21.07 -8.36 2.52
C SER A 311 -20.72 -8.27 1.03
N ASN A 312 -21.10 -9.27 0.24
CA ASN A 312 -20.88 -9.29 -1.21
C ASN A 312 -21.61 -8.15 -1.93
N VAL A 313 -22.88 -7.88 -1.57
CA VAL A 313 -23.65 -6.77 -2.14
C VAL A 313 -23.02 -5.43 -1.80
N LYS A 314 -22.63 -5.22 -0.54
CA LYS A 314 -21.99 -3.96 -0.11
C LYS A 314 -20.63 -3.76 -0.78
N GLY A 315 -19.78 -4.79 -0.80
CA GLY A 315 -18.43 -4.75 -1.36
C GLY A 315 -18.42 -4.57 -2.86
N ASN A 316 -19.09 -5.46 -3.61
CA ASN A 316 -19.12 -5.37 -5.08
C ASN A 316 -19.91 -4.14 -5.55
N GLY A 317 -21.02 -3.80 -4.88
CA GLY A 317 -21.80 -2.61 -5.21
C GLY A 317 -20.99 -1.31 -5.04
N ARG A 318 -20.12 -1.24 -4.02
CA ARG A 318 -19.19 -0.11 -3.85
C ARG A 318 -18.12 -0.09 -4.93
N LYS A 319 -17.46 -1.22 -5.21
CA LYS A 319 -16.44 -1.29 -6.28
C LYS A 319 -16.98 -0.87 -7.65
N TYR A 320 -18.18 -1.35 -8.01
CA TYR A 320 -18.79 -1.01 -9.31
C TYR A 320 -19.19 0.46 -9.37
N ALA A 321 -19.66 1.02 -8.25
CA ALA A 321 -19.99 2.44 -8.16
C ALA A 321 -18.76 3.34 -8.28
N GLU A 322 -17.66 2.99 -7.62
CA GLU A 322 -16.38 3.71 -7.76
C GLU A 322 -15.90 3.69 -9.21
N GLU A 323 -15.89 2.52 -9.85
CA GLU A 323 -15.46 2.40 -11.24
C GLU A 323 -16.35 3.18 -12.22
N ALA A 324 -17.68 3.09 -12.05
CA ALA A 324 -18.64 3.85 -12.86
C ALA A 324 -18.47 5.36 -12.70
N PHE A 325 -18.25 5.82 -11.47
CA PHE A 325 -18.02 7.22 -11.15
C PHE A 325 -16.76 7.76 -11.83
N PHE A 326 -15.62 7.11 -11.65
CA PHE A 326 -14.36 7.58 -12.24
C PHE A 326 -14.37 7.49 -13.77
N ARG A 327 -14.97 6.46 -14.36
CA ARG A 327 -15.17 6.39 -15.83
C ARG A 327 -16.06 7.51 -16.34
N GLY A 328 -17.17 7.76 -15.65
CA GLY A 328 -18.10 8.83 -15.99
C GLY A 328 -17.44 10.21 -15.88
N TYR A 329 -16.70 10.45 -14.80
CA TYR A 329 -15.93 11.67 -14.60
C TYR A 329 -14.90 11.85 -15.72
N ALA A 330 -14.03 10.87 -15.94
CA ALA A 330 -12.99 10.92 -16.96
C ALA A 330 -13.57 11.21 -18.36
N SER A 331 -14.55 10.40 -18.79
CA SER A 331 -15.22 10.58 -20.09
C SER A 331 -15.84 11.96 -20.25
N SER A 332 -16.51 12.48 -19.22
CA SER A 332 -17.17 13.78 -19.28
C SER A 332 -16.22 14.98 -19.29
N ARG A 333 -14.93 14.78 -18.99
CA ARG A 333 -13.87 15.81 -19.01
C ARG A 333 -12.85 15.55 -20.13
N GLY A 334 -13.07 14.55 -20.98
CA GLY A 334 -12.12 14.18 -22.03
C GLY A 334 -10.82 13.56 -21.50
N LEU A 335 -10.85 13.00 -20.29
CA LEU A 335 -9.74 12.28 -19.70
C LEU A 335 -9.85 10.78 -19.99
N THR A 336 -8.71 10.11 -20.04
CA THR A 336 -8.58 8.65 -20.18
C THR A 336 -8.12 8.02 -18.87
N LEU A 337 -8.77 6.94 -18.45
CA LEU A 337 -8.28 6.16 -17.32
C LEU A 337 -7.01 5.41 -17.72
N GLU A 338 -6.03 5.45 -16.83
CA GLU A 338 -4.76 4.75 -16.98
C GLU A 338 -4.54 3.74 -15.85
N GLU A 339 -3.78 2.68 -16.13
CA GLU A 339 -3.38 1.70 -15.11
C GLU A 339 -2.42 2.36 -14.11
N PRO A 340 -2.74 2.38 -12.79
CA PRO A 340 -2.01 3.22 -11.83
C PRO A 340 -0.53 2.89 -11.66
N LEU A 341 -0.15 1.62 -11.68
CA LEU A 341 1.25 1.20 -11.45
C LEU A 341 2.11 1.43 -12.68
N ARG A 342 1.56 1.23 -13.88
CA ARG A 342 2.14 1.62 -15.16
C ARG A 342 2.37 3.12 -15.23
N PHE A 343 1.38 3.91 -14.79
CA PHE A 343 1.53 5.35 -14.67
C PHE A 343 2.69 5.70 -13.73
N ALA A 344 2.72 5.14 -12.52
CA ALA A 344 3.78 5.40 -11.55
C ALA A 344 5.17 5.01 -12.07
N ALA A 345 5.29 3.93 -12.84
CA ALA A 345 6.56 3.51 -13.45
C ALA A 345 7.01 4.47 -14.56
N THR A 346 6.09 4.93 -15.40
CA THR A 346 6.39 5.84 -16.53
C THR A 346 6.56 7.30 -16.11
N HIS A 347 6.09 7.66 -14.91
CA HIS A 347 6.19 8.98 -14.30
C HIS A 347 7.10 8.96 -13.06
N ALA A 348 8.08 8.07 -13.02
CA ALA A 348 8.90 7.86 -11.84
C ALA A 348 9.71 9.12 -11.46
N ASP A 349 10.15 9.88 -12.47
CA ASP A 349 10.85 11.17 -12.31
C ASP A 349 9.98 12.25 -11.65
N ALA A 350 8.64 12.13 -11.75
CA ALA A 350 7.72 13.02 -11.06
C ALA A 350 7.72 12.82 -9.54
N LYS A 351 8.36 11.75 -9.03
CA LYS A 351 8.46 11.40 -7.60
C LYS A 351 7.10 11.47 -6.90
N LEU A 352 6.17 10.63 -7.36
CA LEU A 352 4.80 10.62 -6.83
C LEU A 352 4.79 10.51 -5.30
N PRO A 353 4.04 11.37 -4.60
CA PRO A 353 4.03 11.41 -3.13
C PRO A 353 3.31 10.22 -2.49
N PHE A 354 2.56 9.44 -3.28
CA PHE A 354 1.86 8.25 -2.82
C PHE A 354 1.63 7.26 -3.96
N LYS A 355 1.36 6.00 -3.62
CA LYS A 355 0.93 5.01 -4.61
C LYS A 355 -0.46 5.38 -5.15
N PRO A 356 -0.63 5.49 -6.48
CA PRO A 356 -1.92 5.78 -7.07
C PRO A 356 -2.86 4.56 -7.02
N ASP A 357 -4.11 4.80 -6.66
CA ASP A 357 -5.23 3.85 -6.82
C ASP A 357 -5.99 4.11 -8.13
N ARG A 358 -5.98 5.38 -8.59
CA ARG A 358 -6.67 5.85 -9.80
C ARG A 358 -5.83 6.91 -10.49
N VAL A 359 -5.79 6.84 -11.82
CA VAL A 359 -5.11 7.81 -12.67
C VAL A 359 -6.02 8.13 -13.85
N MET A 360 -6.17 9.43 -14.13
CA MET A 360 -6.88 9.95 -15.29
C MET A 360 -5.97 10.94 -16.02
N THR A 361 -5.66 10.68 -17.28
CA THR A 361 -4.75 11.49 -18.09
C THR A 361 -5.50 12.23 -19.19
N GLY A 362 -5.09 13.44 -19.52
CA GLY A 362 -5.72 14.24 -20.58
C GLY A 362 -5.59 15.75 -20.36
N PRO A 363 -6.45 16.56 -21.01
CA PRO A 363 -6.36 18.01 -20.94
C PRO A 363 -6.69 18.54 -19.54
N LEU A 364 -5.82 19.38 -19.00
CA LEU A 364 -6.02 20.05 -17.71
C LEU A 364 -6.80 21.38 -17.86
N PRO A 365 -7.56 21.80 -16.83
CA PRO A 365 -8.19 23.11 -16.82
C PRO A 365 -7.16 24.23 -17.00
N GLY A 366 -7.40 25.14 -17.93
CA GLY A 366 -6.50 26.24 -18.28
C GLY A 366 -5.35 25.86 -19.23
N GLY A 367 -5.39 24.66 -19.82
CA GLY A 367 -4.53 24.24 -20.93
C GLY A 367 -3.39 23.32 -20.50
N GLY A 368 -2.85 22.58 -21.48
CA GLY A 368 -1.83 21.55 -21.27
C GLY A 368 -2.41 20.15 -21.07
N GLU A 369 -1.56 19.15 -21.26
CA GLU A 369 -1.84 17.75 -20.90
C GLU A 369 -1.30 17.47 -19.50
N GLY A 370 -1.96 16.59 -18.76
CA GLY A 370 -1.48 16.13 -17.48
C GLY A 370 -2.34 15.03 -16.90
N SER A 371 -2.10 14.72 -15.63
CA SER A 371 -2.65 13.52 -14.99
C SER A 371 -3.21 13.85 -13.62
N LEU A 372 -4.48 13.50 -13.40
CA LEU A 372 -5.13 13.53 -12.10
C LEU A 372 -4.93 12.17 -11.42
N VAL A 373 -4.30 12.18 -10.26
CA VAL A 373 -3.85 11.01 -9.52
C VAL A 373 -4.54 10.98 -8.15
N LEU A 374 -5.10 9.85 -7.75
CA LEU A 374 -5.79 9.70 -6.47
C LEU A 374 -5.36 8.45 -5.71
N THR A 375 -5.38 8.53 -4.38
CA THR A 375 -5.37 7.38 -3.47
C THR A 375 -6.59 7.46 -2.55
N GLY A 376 -7.31 6.34 -2.41
CA GLY A 376 -8.56 6.25 -1.67
C GLY A 376 -9.80 6.80 -2.40
N ASP A 377 -10.87 7.02 -1.65
CA ASP A 377 -12.19 7.46 -2.15
C ASP A 377 -12.66 8.80 -1.54
N GLY A 378 -11.77 9.48 -0.82
CA GLY A 378 -12.03 10.71 -0.06
C GLY A 378 -12.74 10.48 1.27
N SER A 379 -12.97 9.22 1.68
CA SER A 379 -13.65 8.90 2.94
C SER A 379 -12.72 8.86 4.15
N LYS A 380 -11.39 8.85 3.94
CA LYS A 380 -10.39 8.80 5.01
C LYS A 380 -9.47 10.01 4.95
N ARG A 381 -8.93 10.40 6.10
CA ARG A 381 -7.91 11.46 6.21
C ARG A 381 -6.61 11.13 5.47
N SER A 382 -6.34 9.86 5.22
CA SER A 382 -5.17 9.39 4.47
C SER A 382 -5.34 9.51 2.95
N ASP A 383 -6.54 9.86 2.47
CA ASP A 383 -6.80 9.95 1.05
C ASP A 383 -6.13 11.23 0.50
N ARG A 384 -5.57 11.13 -0.70
CA ARG A 384 -4.78 12.20 -1.32
C ARG A 384 -5.14 12.31 -2.80
N ILE A 385 -4.96 13.51 -3.32
CA ILE A 385 -5.17 13.85 -4.72
C ILE A 385 -3.99 14.69 -5.21
N ALA A 386 -3.51 14.40 -6.41
CA ALA A 386 -2.40 15.11 -7.02
C ALA A 386 -2.67 15.37 -8.50
N VAL A 387 -2.09 16.44 -9.04
CA VAL A 387 -2.00 16.72 -10.47
C VAL A 387 -0.55 16.70 -10.89
N VAL A 388 -0.26 15.97 -11.96
CA VAL A 388 1.09 15.81 -12.52
C VAL A 388 1.12 16.46 -13.91
N GLY A 389 2.00 17.45 -14.11
CA GLY A 389 2.11 18.24 -15.34
C GLY A 389 2.86 17.60 -16.50
N GLY A 390 3.16 16.30 -16.44
CA GLY A 390 3.93 15.56 -17.43
C GLY A 390 4.77 14.43 -16.80
N PRO A 391 5.54 13.66 -17.60
CA PRO A 391 6.29 12.49 -17.10
C PRO A 391 7.24 12.78 -15.93
N ALA A 392 7.84 13.97 -15.89
CA ALA A 392 8.77 14.39 -14.84
C ALA A 392 8.17 15.43 -13.86
N GLY A 393 6.85 15.64 -13.90
CA GLY A 393 6.18 16.68 -13.11
C GLY A 393 6.14 18.06 -13.79
N PRO A 394 5.95 19.15 -13.04
CA PRO A 394 5.85 19.21 -11.57
C PRO A 394 4.58 18.53 -11.05
N VAL A 395 4.56 18.29 -9.73
CA VAL A 395 3.43 17.69 -9.01
C VAL A 395 2.88 18.71 -8.02
N ALA A 396 1.57 18.87 -8.00
CA ALA A 396 0.84 19.57 -6.94
C ALA A 396 -0.08 18.56 -6.25
N GLU A 397 -0.14 18.58 -4.92
CA GLU A 397 -0.95 17.63 -4.14
C GLU A 397 -1.79 18.28 -3.05
N SER A 398 -2.83 17.58 -2.61
CA SER A 398 -3.67 17.98 -1.50
C SER A 398 -4.28 16.77 -0.79
N GLU A 399 -4.77 16.98 0.43
CA GLU A 399 -5.61 16.00 1.11
C GLU A 399 -6.97 15.92 0.43
N LEU A 400 -7.41 14.70 0.11
CA LEU A 400 -8.70 14.46 -0.51
C LEU A 400 -9.76 14.34 0.58
N GLN A 401 -10.62 15.34 0.69
CA GLN A 401 -11.72 15.36 1.64
C GLN A 401 -13.04 15.33 0.88
N ALA A 402 -13.88 14.33 1.17
CA ALA A 402 -15.21 14.25 0.63
C ALA A 402 -16.27 14.44 1.72
N GLU A 403 -17.26 15.28 1.44
CA GLU A 403 -18.45 15.39 2.29
C GLU A 403 -19.43 14.24 2.02
N ALA A 404 -20.35 14.00 2.94
CA ALA A 404 -21.45 13.06 2.69
C ALA A 404 -22.29 13.57 1.50
N PRO A 405 -22.63 12.71 0.51
CA PRO A 405 -22.64 11.25 0.56
C PRO A 405 -21.36 10.55 0.03
N GLY A 406 -20.28 11.28 -0.22
CA GLY A 406 -19.01 10.80 -0.77
C GLY A 406 -18.52 11.72 -1.90
N LEU A 407 -17.34 11.41 -2.44
CA LEU A 407 -16.68 12.25 -3.45
C LEU A 407 -17.60 12.54 -4.63
N SER A 408 -17.73 13.82 -4.98
CA SER A 408 -18.54 14.29 -6.10
C SER A 408 -17.70 14.76 -7.28
N THR A 409 -18.32 14.83 -8.46
CA THR A 409 -17.69 15.41 -9.66
C THR A 409 -17.28 16.87 -9.44
N LYS A 410 -18.08 17.62 -8.68
CA LYS A 410 -17.79 19.02 -8.32
C LYS A 410 -16.55 19.14 -7.43
N ASP A 411 -16.39 18.23 -6.47
CA ASP A 411 -15.21 18.22 -5.59
C ASP A 411 -13.95 17.97 -6.43
N LEU A 412 -14.00 16.96 -7.31
CA LEU A 412 -12.90 16.66 -8.23
C LEU A 412 -12.59 17.82 -9.18
N ASP A 413 -13.60 18.48 -9.75
CA ASP A 413 -13.39 19.65 -10.62
C ASP A 413 -12.72 20.81 -9.83
N THR A 414 -13.06 20.96 -8.55
CA THR A 414 -12.48 21.99 -7.66
C THR A 414 -11.01 21.70 -7.39
N TYR A 415 -10.67 20.48 -6.97
CA TYR A 415 -9.29 20.06 -6.74
C TYR A 415 -8.46 20.13 -8.04
N LEU A 416 -9.01 19.63 -9.15
CA LEU A 416 -8.34 19.64 -10.44
C LEU A 416 -8.05 21.07 -10.89
N GLY A 417 -8.99 22.00 -10.74
CA GLY A 417 -8.79 23.41 -11.08
C GLY A 417 -7.72 24.10 -10.23
N GLN A 418 -7.72 23.85 -8.92
CA GLN A 418 -6.70 24.39 -8.00
C GLN A 418 -5.31 23.83 -8.33
N LEU A 419 -5.15 22.51 -8.31
CA LEU A 419 -3.86 21.84 -8.46
C LEU A 419 -3.27 22.03 -9.86
N ALA A 420 -4.10 22.07 -10.91
CA ALA A 420 -3.62 22.40 -12.26
C ALA A 420 -3.12 23.84 -12.38
N GLY A 421 -3.67 24.77 -11.59
CA GLY A 421 -3.16 26.13 -11.47
C GLY A 421 -1.74 26.15 -10.89
N GLU A 422 -1.55 25.45 -9.76
CA GLU A 422 -0.26 25.34 -9.08
C GLU A 422 0.82 24.68 -9.97
N VAL A 423 0.47 23.60 -10.68
CA VAL A 423 1.37 22.94 -11.65
C VAL A 423 1.80 23.91 -12.75
N ARG A 424 0.87 24.70 -13.29
CA ARG A 424 1.18 25.67 -14.35
C ARG A 424 2.11 26.77 -13.86
N GLU A 425 1.86 27.30 -12.66
CA GLU A 425 2.72 28.31 -12.04
C GLU A 425 4.15 27.77 -11.86
N ALA A 426 4.29 26.53 -11.39
CA ALA A 426 5.57 25.85 -11.27
C ALA A 426 6.26 25.65 -12.63
N GLN A 427 5.53 25.23 -13.67
CA GLN A 427 6.06 25.10 -15.03
C GLN A 427 6.54 26.44 -15.61
N GLN A 428 5.79 27.51 -15.40
CA GLN A 428 6.16 28.86 -15.85
C GLN A 428 7.40 29.38 -15.13
N ALA A 429 7.51 29.13 -13.83
CA ALA A 429 8.68 29.48 -13.04
C ALA A 429 9.94 28.74 -13.53
N ALA A 430 9.83 27.42 -13.78
CA ALA A 430 10.92 26.61 -14.31
C ALA A 430 11.36 27.06 -15.72
N GLY A 431 10.40 27.33 -16.61
CA GLY A 431 10.68 27.84 -17.96
C GLY A 431 11.36 29.21 -17.94
N GLY A 432 10.94 30.10 -17.04
CA GLY A 432 11.56 31.41 -16.84
C GLY A 432 13.00 31.31 -16.34
N ALA A 433 13.27 30.43 -15.37
CA ALA A 433 14.62 30.20 -14.83
C ALA A 433 15.56 29.61 -15.89
N ALA A 434 15.09 28.64 -16.69
CA ALA A 434 15.88 28.06 -17.78
C ALA A 434 16.23 29.10 -18.86
N ALA A 435 15.28 29.96 -19.24
CA ALA A 435 15.53 31.03 -20.19
C ALA A 435 16.54 32.08 -19.68
N GLN A 436 16.47 32.42 -18.39
CA GLN A 436 17.45 33.33 -17.76
C GLN A 436 18.86 32.72 -17.69
N ALA A 437 18.97 31.44 -17.34
CA ALA A 437 20.25 30.73 -17.31
C ALA A 437 20.89 30.66 -18.71
N ALA A 438 20.08 30.41 -19.75
CA ALA A 438 20.54 30.44 -21.13
C ALA A 438 21.03 31.83 -21.58
N ALA A 439 20.35 32.90 -21.16
CA ALA A 439 20.74 34.27 -21.48
C ALA A 439 21.99 34.75 -20.71
N ALA A 440 22.26 34.22 -19.51
CA ALA A 440 23.46 34.56 -18.74
C ALA A 440 24.73 33.83 -19.22
N GLY A 441 24.58 32.73 -19.97
CA GLY A 441 25.67 31.97 -20.56
C GLY A 441 26.12 32.45 -21.95
N SER A 442 25.41 33.41 -22.55
CA SER A 442 25.74 34.06 -23.84
C SER A 442 26.35 35.43 -23.62
#